data_AF-A0A6C1B595-F1
#
_entry.id   AF-A0A6C1B595-F1
#
_cell.length_a   1.000
_cell.length_b   1.000
_cell.length_c   1.000
_cell.angle_alpha   90.00
_cell.angle_beta   90.00
_cell.angle_gamma   90.00
#
_symmetry.space_group_name_H-M   'P 1'
#
loop_
_entity.id
_entity.type
_entity.pdbx_description
1 polymer ?
#
loop_
_entity_poly.entity_id
_entity_poly.type
_entity_poly.pdbx_seq_one_letter_code
_entity_poly.pdbx_strand_id
1 'polypeptide(L)'
;MRKRDTTLTTDQKALAINLDKLKYGSIVEIGAGQEVARRFFSVGAAAGTVAKTMSAYDMAVSDDIYGQADRYVSRSRLLQMLDKEFSLVVKRLTHVRPKNTTFFAYAATVTARSFKQKNECHGWVGMRVQLHPGAEPSDVVMHVRMLDNDNALQSEALGILGVNLIHGMFTSFQNPEWVVESLADGLGSERIEVDLIHFSGPYFEEVENRLMNLHLIRSWLTRAVVFNPNGEVVVPGELLYRKPVVVMRGTFKPVTLVNVDMMCAGQKQFAQLEAVDENEIVSLAEITMNSLVTGDNVDGADFLTRIDLLASQGYTVMISDYLRFFRLRAYLRRYTQKPIGIVLSVRDFTYLFDEKYYEGMEGGILEAFGKLFPDNTHVYVYPSRPRGSEAAELVTLDNVTVPANLRHLLAHLKENRKLLAVQPLDDSHLHIDAADVLAGLRRGHGDWEHDVPDTVAQRITTERLLGFDTE
;
A
#
# COMPACT_ATOMS: atom_id res chain seq x y z
N MET A 1 -13.69 -25.68 -10.17
CA MET A 1 -13.35 -24.30 -9.80
C MET A 1 -13.67 -23.40 -10.98
N ARG A 2 -14.44 -22.32 -10.77
CA ARG A 2 -14.58 -21.28 -11.80
C ARG A 2 -13.20 -20.64 -11.99
N LYS A 3 -12.75 -20.43 -13.23
CA LYS A 3 -11.51 -19.72 -13.56
C LYS A 3 -11.87 -18.35 -14.11
N ARG A 4 -11.07 -17.33 -13.78
CA ARG A 4 -11.16 -16.00 -14.38
C ARG A 4 -10.85 -16.11 -15.87
N ASP A 5 -11.68 -15.49 -16.71
CA ASP A 5 -11.39 -15.40 -18.15
C ASP A 5 -10.35 -14.30 -18.37
N THR A 6 -9.18 -14.69 -18.88
CA THR A 6 -8.04 -13.81 -19.19
C THR A 6 -7.78 -13.72 -20.69
N THR A 7 -8.70 -14.21 -21.52
CA THR A 7 -8.48 -14.35 -22.97
C THR A 7 -8.87 -13.09 -23.75
N LEU A 8 -9.76 -12.26 -23.18
CA LEU A 8 -10.27 -11.07 -23.84
C LEU A 8 -9.23 -9.95 -23.86
N THR A 9 -9.00 -9.39 -25.05
CA THR A 9 -8.28 -8.13 -25.20
C THR A 9 -9.08 -6.96 -24.62
N THR A 10 -8.42 -5.85 -24.33
CA THR A 10 -9.07 -4.60 -23.88
C THR A 10 -10.22 -4.19 -24.80
N ASP A 11 -10.01 -4.28 -26.11
CA ASP A 11 -11.02 -3.88 -27.09
C ASP A 11 -12.20 -4.87 -27.13
N GLN A 12 -11.95 -6.16 -26.95
CA GLN A 12 -13.01 -7.16 -26.81
C GLN A 12 -13.83 -6.95 -25.53
N LYS A 13 -13.19 -6.56 -24.42
CA LYS A 13 -13.88 -6.19 -23.17
C LYS A 13 -14.80 -4.97 -23.38
N ALA A 14 -14.29 -3.92 -24.02
CA ALA A 14 -15.10 -2.73 -24.34
C ALA A 14 -16.28 -3.10 -25.27
N LEU A 15 -16.03 -3.91 -26.30
CA LEU A 15 -17.08 -4.36 -27.22
C LEU A 15 -18.15 -5.21 -26.52
N ALA A 16 -17.75 -6.11 -25.62
CA ALA A 16 -18.69 -6.95 -24.86
C ALA A 16 -19.65 -6.09 -24.02
N ILE A 17 -19.15 -5.01 -23.42
CA ILE A 17 -19.99 -4.05 -22.70
C ILE A 17 -20.88 -3.26 -23.67
N ASN A 18 -20.35 -2.80 -24.82
CA ASN A 18 -21.13 -2.09 -25.85
C ASN A 18 -22.30 -2.88 -26.44
N LEU A 19 -22.16 -4.20 -26.53
CA LEU A 19 -23.20 -5.09 -27.06
C LEU A 19 -24.30 -5.38 -26.03
N ASP A 20 -24.04 -5.15 -24.75
CA ASP A 20 -25.02 -5.33 -23.68
C ASP A 20 -25.85 -4.06 -23.48
N LYS A 21 -27.03 -4.04 -24.11
CA LYS A 21 -27.97 -2.91 -24.09
C LYS A 21 -28.52 -2.58 -22.70
N LEU A 22 -28.30 -3.45 -21.71
CA LEU A 22 -28.75 -3.25 -20.34
C LEU A 22 -27.73 -2.49 -19.49
N LYS A 23 -26.50 -2.29 -19.98
CA LYS A 23 -25.45 -1.53 -19.28
C LYS A 23 -25.30 -0.17 -19.92
N TYR A 24 -25.65 0.90 -19.19
CA TYR A 24 -25.67 2.24 -19.77
C TYR A 24 -25.12 3.29 -18.80
N GLY A 25 -24.27 4.20 -19.25
CA GLY A 25 -23.60 5.09 -18.31
C GLY A 25 -22.78 6.21 -18.92
N SER A 26 -22.12 6.97 -18.06
CA SER A 26 -21.25 8.08 -18.44
C SER A 26 -19.78 7.75 -18.19
N ILE A 27 -18.90 8.31 -19.03
CA ILE A 27 -17.45 8.18 -18.90
C ILE A 27 -16.85 9.59 -18.90
N VAL A 28 -16.36 10.05 -17.74
CA VAL A 28 -15.81 11.40 -17.58
C VAL A 28 -14.35 11.35 -17.16
N GLU A 29 -13.49 12.12 -17.84
CA GLU A 29 -12.03 12.00 -17.69
C GLU A 29 -11.42 13.40 -17.67
N ILE A 30 -10.60 13.72 -16.67
CA ILE A 30 -9.93 15.02 -16.52
C ILE A 30 -8.43 14.79 -16.38
N GLY A 31 -7.64 15.46 -17.24
CA GLY A 31 -6.20 15.64 -17.06
C GLY A 31 -5.26 14.68 -17.79
N ALA A 32 -5.75 13.62 -18.45
CA ALA A 32 -4.94 12.70 -19.27
C ALA A 32 -5.66 12.19 -20.53
N GLY A 33 -6.36 13.09 -21.24
CA GLY A 33 -7.15 12.70 -22.40
C GLY A 33 -8.47 12.01 -22.03
N GLN A 34 -9.11 11.41 -23.04
CA GLN A 34 -10.39 10.69 -22.92
C GLN A 34 -10.25 9.28 -23.50
N GLU A 35 -9.24 8.55 -23.04
CA GLU A 35 -8.83 7.29 -23.65
C GLU A 35 -9.78 6.13 -23.35
N VAL A 36 -10.45 6.13 -22.18
CA VAL A 36 -11.48 5.13 -21.88
C VAL A 36 -12.64 5.33 -22.84
N ALA A 37 -13.18 6.55 -22.92
CA ALA A 37 -14.28 6.84 -23.84
C ALA A 37 -13.89 6.57 -25.30
N ARG A 38 -12.67 6.95 -25.71
CA ARG A 38 -12.15 6.69 -27.06
C ARG A 38 -12.18 5.19 -27.39
N ARG A 39 -11.71 4.31 -26.51
CA ARG A 39 -11.75 2.85 -26.74
C ARG A 39 -13.17 2.35 -26.94
N PHE A 40 -14.12 2.77 -26.11
CA PHE A 40 -15.53 2.43 -26.28
C PHE A 40 -16.10 2.90 -27.62
N PHE A 41 -15.70 4.07 -28.14
CA PHE A 41 -16.11 4.52 -29.48
C PHE A 41 -15.43 3.73 -30.61
N SER A 42 -14.13 3.45 -30.50
CA SER A 42 -13.35 2.81 -31.56
C SER A 42 -13.79 1.37 -31.86
N VAL A 43 -14.27 0.63 -30.86
CA VAL A 43 -14.72 -0.76 -31.05
C VAL A 43 -16.14 -0.89 -31.62
N GLY A 44 -16.87 0.23 -31.76
CA GLY A 44 -18.23 0.27 -32.29
C GLY A 44 -19.32 -0.09 -31.26
N ALA A 45 -20.59 0.10 -31.65
CA ALA A 45 -21.78 -0.10 -30.80
C ALA A 45 -21.88 0.78 -29.53
N ALA A 46 -21.02 1.79 -29.38
CA ALA A 46 -20.99 2.69 -28.21
C ALA A 46 -22.32 3.39 -27.88
N ALA A 47 -23.17 3.67 -28.87
CA ALA A 47 -24.50 4.24 -28.65
C ALA A 47 -25.40 3.36 -27.76
N GLY A 48 -25.09 2.06 -27.68
CA GLY A 48 -25.72 1.08 -26.82
C GLY A 48 -25.37 1.19 -25.34
N THR A 49 -24.28 1.90 -24.98
CA THR A 49 -23.71 1.92 -23.61
C THR A 49 -23.32 3.31 -23.11
N VAL A 50 -22.72 4.16 -23.95
CA VAL A 50 -22.23 5.48 -23.52
C VAL A 50 -23.34 6.52 -23.69
N ALA A 51 -23.86 7.00 -22.56
CA ALA A 51 -24.84 8.08 -22.45
C ALA A 51 -24.22 9.46 -22.69
N LYS A 52 -23.03 9.67 -22.10
CA LYS A 52 -22.32 10.94 -22.09
C LYS A 52 -20.84 10.67 -21.88
N THR A 53 -20.02 11.46 -22.56
CA THR A 53 -18.61 11.64 -22.19
C THR A 53 -18.30 13.13 -22.02
N MET A 54 -17.35 13.46 -21.15
CA MET A 54 -16.85 14.84 -21.01
C MET A 54 -15.44 14.89 -20.44
N SER A 55 -14.77 16.01 -20.70
CA SER A 55 -13.49 16.38 -20.10
C SER A 55 -13.45 17.88 -19.85
N ALA A 56 -13.25 18.29 -18.60
CA ALA A 56 -13.18 19.70 -18.19
C ALA A 56 -11.76 20.03 -17.72
N TYR A 57 -10.95 20.63 -18.60
CA TYR A 57 -9.55 20.99 -18.32
C TYR A 57 -9.40 22.31 -17.58
N ASP A 58 -10.32 23.24 -17.82
CA ASP A 58 -10.32 24.52 -17.13
C ASP A 58 -10.86 24.34 -15.70
N MET A 59 -10.13 24.87 -14.73
CA MET A 59 -10.45 24.71 -13.31
C MET A 59 -11.79 25.34 -12.95
N ALA A 60 -12.10 26.54 -13.48
CA ALA A 60 -13.36 27.21 -13.22
C ALA A 60 -14.54 26.45 -13.84
N VAL A 61 -14.36 25.95 -15.07
CA VAL A 61 -15.38 25.10 -15.72
C VAL A 61 -15.61 23.81 -14.94
N SER A 62 -14.55 23.17 -14.46
CA SER A 62 -14.65 21.95 -13.63
C SER A 62 -15.39 22.23 -12.32
N ASP A 63 -15.08 23.36 -11.67
CA ASP A 63 -15.72 23.79 -10.43
C ASP A 63 -17.21 24.13 -10.61
N ASP A 64 -17.58 24.78 -11.72
CA ASP A 64 -18.97 25.08 -12.04
C ASP A 64 -19.81 23.80 -12.24
N ILE A 65 -19.19 22.72 -12.72
CA ILE A 65 -19.88 21.45 -12.98
C ILE A 65 -19.99 20.59 -11.72
N TYR A 66 -18.87 20.45 -10.98
CA TYR A 66 -18.71 19.47 -9.90
C TYR A 66 -18.63 20.07 -8.49
N GLY A 67 -18.51 21.39 -8.37
CA GLY A 67 -18.28 22.09 -7.10
C GLY A 67 -16.80 22.36 -6.83
N GLN A 68 -16.50 23.06 -5.74
CA GLN A 68 -15.13 23.36 -5.33
C GLN A 68 -14.46 22.12 -4.69
N ALA A 69 -13.14 21.99 -4.84
CA ALA A 69 -12.34 20.99 -4.13
C ALA A 69 -10.95 21.55 -3.79
N ASP A 70 -10.45 21.25 -2.58
CA ASP A 70 -9.15 21.75 -2.11
C ASP A 70 -7.98 21.34 -3.01
N ARG A 71 -8.08 20.15 -3.61
CA ARG A 71 -7.14 19.62 -4.59
C ARG A 71 -7.91 19.05 -5.78
N TYR A 72 -7.50 19.44 -6.98
CA TYR A 72 -8.15 19.00 -8.22
C TYR A 72 -7.89 17.51 -8.52
N VAL A 73 -6.71 17.00 -8.20
CA VAL A 73 -6.43 15.56 -8.21
C VAL A 73 -6.54 15.05 -6.78
N SER A 74 -7.72 14.57 -6.42
CA SER A 74 -8.05 14.07 -5.08
C SER A 74 -9.21 13.08 -5.11
N ARG A 75 -9.30 12.26 -4.06
CA ARG A 75 -10.46 11.36 -3.84
C ARG A 75 -11.76 12.14 -3.76
N SER A 76 -11.78 13.29 -3.09
CA SER A 76 -12.97 14.14 -2.95
C SER A 76 -13.49 14.58 -4.32
N ARG A 77 -12.60 15.06 -5.20
CA ARG A 77 -12.96 15.43 -6.57
C ARG A 77 -13.54 14.24 -7.35
N LEU A 78 -12.90 13.07 -7.27
CA LEU A 78 -13.39 11.86 -7.93
C LEU A 78 -14.82 11.53 -7.47
N LEU A 79 -15.09 11.56 -6.16
CA LEU A 79 -16.41 11.25 -5.61
C LEU A 79 -17.47 12.27 -6.05
N GLN A 80 -17.15 13.56 -6.10
CA GLN A 80 -18.04 14.60 -6.67
C GLN A 80 -18.41 14.30 -8.13
N MET A 81 -17.42 13.89 -8.94
CA MET A 81 -17.64 13.53 -10.34
C MET A 81 -18.55 12.30 -10.47
N LEU A 82 -18.27 11.25 -9.71
CA LEU A 82 -19.07 10.03 -9.71
C LEU A 82 -20.52 10.29 -9.29
N ASP A 83 -20.72 11.04 -8.21
CA ASP A 83 -22.05 11.37 -7.68
C ASP A 83 -22.88 12.18 -8.67
N LYS A 84 -22.28 13.25 -9.21
CA LYS A 84 -22.93 14.13 -10.18
C LYS A 84 -23.34 13.38 -11.43
N GLU A 85 -22.41 12.65 -12.04
CA GLU A 85 -22.63 12.01 -13.33
C GLU A 85 -23.59 10.82 -13.22
N PHE A 86 -23.45 10.01 -12.17
CA PHE A 86 -24.37 8.89 -11.92
C PHE A 86 -25.79 9.40 -11.70
N SER A 87 -25.97 10.41 -10.83
CA SER A 87 -27.28 11.00 -10.54
C SER A 87 -27.94 11.58 -11.80
N LEU A 88 -27.16 12.22 -12.68
CA LEU A 88 -27.66 12.76 -13.94
C LEU A 88 -28.12 11.66 -14.91
N VAL A 89 -27.34 10.59 -15.04
CA VAL A 89 -27.65 9.45 -15.90
C VAL A 89 -28.96 8.79 -15.45
N VAL A 90 -29.06 8.44 -14.16
CA VAL A 90 -30.27 7.81 -13.58
C VAL A 90 -31.48 8.72 -13.78
N LYS A 91 -31.41 9.99 -13.32
CA LYS A 91 -32.53 10.94 -13.41
C LYS A 91 -33.07 11.11 -14.82
N ARG A 92 -32.19 11.11 -15.83
CA ARG A 92 -32.59 11.35 -17.23
C ARG A 92 -33.08 10.11 -17.95
N LEU A 93 -32.58 8.93 -17.58
CA LEU A 93 -32.72 7.74 -18.42
C LEU A 93 -33.56 6.62 -17.81
N THR A 94 -33.81 6.61 -16.50
CA THR A 94 -34.65 5.58 -15.85
C THR A 94 -36.05 5.46 -16.46
N HIS A 95 -36.64 6.56 -16.91
CA HIS A 95 -37.98 6.55 -17.54
C HIS A 95 -37.96 6.32 -19.06
N VAL A 96 -36.78 6.37 -19.68
CA VAL A 96 -36.61 6.25 -21.14
C VAL A 96 -36.11 4.86 -21.54
N ARG A 97 -35.27 4.26 -20.70
CA ARG A 97 -34.65 2.96 -20.94
C ARG A 97 -35.48 1.80 -20.35
N PRO A 98 -35.28 0.56 -20.82
CA PRO A 98 -35.91 -0.62 -20.22
C PRO A 98 -35.73 -0.69 -18.70
N LYS A 99 -36.73 -1.22 -17.98
CA LYS A 99 -36.70 -1.31 -16.50
C LYS A 99 -35.56 -2.17 -15.95
N ASN A 100 -35.01 -3.07 -16.76
CA ASN A 100 -33.89 -3.93 -16.41
C ASN A 100 -32.51 -3.33 -16.76
N THR A 101 -32.45 -2.07 -17.18
CA THR A 101 -31.19 -1.36 -17.39
C THR A 101 -30.52 -1.06 -16.05
N THR A 102 -29.22 -1.31 -15.97
CA THR A 102 -28.33 -0.85 -14.91
C THR A 102 -27.53 0.37 -15.37
N PHE A 103 -27.33 1.31 -14.46
CA PHE A 103 -26.60 2.54 -14.74
C PHE A 103 -25.21 2.54 -14.12
N PHE A 104 -24.27 3.26 -14.75
CA PHE A 104 -22.95 3.52 -14.18
C PHE A 104 -22.45 4.93 -14.50
N ALA A 105 -21.50 5.39 -13.69
CA ALA A 105 -20.62 6.51 -14.00
C ALA A 105 -19.17 6.09 -13.75
N TYR A 106 -18.33 6.23 -14.76
CA TYR A 106 -16.88 6.15 -14.63
C TYR A 106 -16.31 7.55 -14.56
N ALA A 107 -15.36 7.77 -13.64
CA ALA A 107 -14.66 9.04 -13.50
C ALA A 107 -13.16 8.82 -13.32
N ALA A 108 -12.37 9.73 -13.90
CA ALA A 108 -10.94 9.83 -13.66
C ALA A 108 -10.54 11.31 -13.51
N THR A 109 -9.79 11.63 -12.45
CA THR A 109 -9.11 12.91 -12.26
C THR A 109 -7.63 12.67 -12.01
N VAL A 110 -6.79 13.06 -12.96
CA VAL A 110 -5.38 12.68 -12.98
C VAL A 110 -4.47 13.84 -13.38
N THR A 111 -3.22 13.80 -12.95
CA THR A 111 -2.14 14.68 -13.39
C THR A 111 -1.19 13.88 -14.25
N ALA A 112 -1.39 13.91 -15.58
CA ALA A 112 -0.43 13.31 -16.52
C ALA A 112 0.77 14.22 -16.78
N ARG A 113 1.82 13.63 -17.35
CA ARG A 113 3.07 14.32 -17.64
C ARG A 113 2.82 15.51 -18.56
N SER A 114 3.32 16.69 -18.20
CA SER A 114 3.26 17.87 -19.06
C SER A 114 4.67 18.33 -19.46
N PHE A 115 4.79 19.10 -20.54
CA PHE A 115 6.08 19.62 -21.03
C PHE A 115 6.85 20.45 -19.99
N LYS A 116 6.18 21.01 -18.97
CA LYS A 116 6.77 21.86 -17.94
C LYS A 116 6.98 21.16 -16.59
N GLN A 117 6.35 20.02 -16.35
CA GLN A 117 6.23 19.43 -15.02
C GLN A 117 7.04 18.14 -14.91
N LYS A 118 7.96 18.10 -13.93
CA LYS A 118 8.78 16.92 -13.57
C LYS A 118 8.21 16.14 -12.37
N ASN A 119 7.04 16.52 -11.88
CA ASN A 119 6.42 15.88 -10.72
C ASN A 119 5.89 14.49 -11.09
N GLU A 120 5.66 13.69 -10.06
CA GLU A 120 5.01 12.39 -10.17
C GLU A 120 3.66 12.49 -10.88
N CYS A 121 3.42 11.56 -11.81
CA CYS A 121 2.17 11.46 -12.56
C CYS A 121 1.25 10.47 -11.86
N HIS A 122 0.12 10.92 -11.34
CA HIS A 122 -0.77 10.10 -10.52
C HIS A 122 -2.22 10.56 -10.65
N GLY A 123 -3.15 9.83 -10.04
CA GLY A 123 -4.50 10.34 -9.86
C GLY A 123 -5.50 9.34 -9.33
N TRP A 124 -6.75 9.74 -9.36
CA TRP A 124 -7.87 9.01 -8.81
C TRP A 124 -8.79 8.55 -9.93
N VAL A 125 -9.09 7.25 -9.94
CA VAL A 125 -9.98 6.59 -10.91
C VAL A 125 -11.06 5.86 -10.14
N GLY A 126 -12.28 5.83 -10.65
CA GLY A 126 -13.33 5.06 -10.02
C GLY A 126 -14.56 4.86 -10.89
N MET A 127 -15.44 4.01 -10.38
CA MET A 127 -16.71 3.69 -11.00
C MET A 127 -17.78 3.59 -9.93
N ARG A 128 -18.90 4.28 -10.15
CA ARG A 128 -20.15 4.14 -9.41
C ARG A 128 -21.13 3.35 -10.28
N VAL A 129 -21.72 2.29 -9.76
CA VAL A 129 -22.51 1.34 -10.57
C VAL A 129 -23.69 0.74 -9.84
N GLN A 130 -24.79 0.57 -10.57
CA GLN A 130 -25.90 -0.32 -10.16
C GLN A 130 -25.61 -1.73 -10.64
N LEU A 131 -25.41 -2.66 -9.71
CA LEU A 131 -25.19 -4.07 -10.03
C LEU A 131 -26.52 -4.80 -10.28
N HIS A 132 -27.62 -4.24 -9.77
CA HIS A 132 -28.99 -4.66 -10.06
C HIS A 132 -29.85 -3.46 -10.47
N PRO A 133 -30.81 -3.63 -11.40
CA PRO A 133 -31.67 -2.53 -11.85
C PRO A 133 -32.42 -1.89 -10.67
N GLY A 134 -32.29 -0.57 -10.54
CA GLY A 134 -32.95 0.20 -9.49
C GLY A 134 -32.38 0.04 -8.07
N ALA A 135 -31.30 -0.72 -7.88
CA ALA A 135 -30.61 -0.82 -6.60
C ALA A 135 -29.83 0.46 -6.27
N GLU A 136 -29.54 0.66 -4.98
CA GLU A 136 -28.57 1.66 -4.54
C GLU A 136 -27.18 1.35 -5.15
N PRO A 137 -26.42 2.38 -5.58
CA PRO A 137 -25.18 2.17 -6.28
C PRO A 137 -24.06 1.71 -5.33
N SER A 138 -23.11 0.96 -5.88
CA SER A 138 -21.84 0.63 -5.22
C SER A 138 -20.68 1.30 -5.96
N ASP A 139 -19.62 1.63 -5.23
CA ASP A 139 -18.45 2.34 -5.74
C ASP A 139 -17.20 1.45 -5.65
N VAL A 140 -16.35 1.58 -6.66
CA VAL A 140 -14.94 1.17 -6.58
C VAL A 140 -14.10 2.38 -6.96
N VAL A 141 -13.23 2.79 -6.04
CA VAL A 141 -12.33 3.93 -6.23
C VAL A 141 -10.89 3.48 -5.97
N MET A 142 -9.96 4.02 -6.74
CA MET A 142 -8.54 3.67 -6.63
C MET A 142 -7.66 4.89 -6.86
N HIS A 143 -6.49 4.86 -6.25
CA HIS A 143 -5.40 5.75 -6.60
C HIS A 143 -4.41 4.99 -7.50
N VAL A 144 -3.89 5.70 -8.50
CA VAL A 144 -3.01 5.13 -9.51
C VAL A 144 -1.82 6.03 -9.77
N ARG A 145 -0.68 5.42 -10.09
CA ARG A 145 0.54 6.10 -10.51
C ARG A 145 0.90 5.64 -11.92
N MET A 146 1.15 6.61 -12.79
CA MET A 146 1.50 6.38 -14.18
C MET A 146 3.02 6.34 -14.31
N LEU A 147 3.56 5.18 -14.71
CA LEU A 147 4.99 4.90 -14.70
C LEU A 147 5.66 5.14 -16.06
N ASP A 148 4.87 5.17 -17.14
CA ASP A 148 5.34 5.49 -18.48
C ASP A 148 5.99 6.89 -18.52
N ASN A 149 7.05 7.02 -19.34
CA ASN A 149 7.78 8.27 -19.49
C ASN A 149 7.18 9.24 -20.53
N ASP A 150 6.14 8.81 -21.25
CA ASP A 150 5.49 9.57 -22.31
C ASP A 150 4.00 9.76 -22.03
N ASN A 151 3.48 10.97 -22.27
CA ASN A 151 2.09 11.30 -21.97
C ASN A 151 1.07 10.45 -22.76
N ALA A 152 1.35 10.14 -24.04
CA ALA A 152 0.45 9.33 -24.85
C ALA A 152 0.42 7.89 -24.34
N LEU A 153 1.57 7.34 -23.95
CA LEU A 153 1.64 6.01 -23.31
C LEU A 153 0.93 5.98 -21.95
N GLN A 154 1.06 7.03 -21.13
CA GLN A 154 0.32 7.15 -19.87
C GLN A 154 -1.20 7.17 -20.09
N SER A 155 -1.66 7.96 -21.06
CA SER A 155 -3.08 8.09 -21.41
C SER A 155 -3.63 6.76 -21.93
N GLU A 156 -2.89 6.08 -22.81
CA GLU A 156 -3.27 4.75 -23.32
C GLU A 156 -3.41 3.73 -22.19
N ALA A 157 -2.47 3.71 -21.25
CA ALA A 157 -2.49 2.82 -20.10
C ALA A 157 -3.73 3.08 -19.21
N LEU A 158 -4.04 4.35 -18.94
CA LEU A 158 -5.28 4.71 -18.23
C LEU A 158 -6.53 4.26 -18.98
N GLY A 159 -6.53 4.37 -20.31
CA GLY A 159 -7.59 3.85 -21.17
C GLY A 159 -7.81 2.34 -21.01
N ILE A 160 -6.72 1.56 -20.95
CA ILE A 160 -6.80 0.12 -20.72
C ILE A 160 -7.33 -0.18 -19.31
N LEU A 161 -6.76 0.48 -18.30
CA LEU A 161 -7.17 0.32 -16.90
C LEU A 161 -8.66 0.61 -16.70
N GLY A 162 -9.16 1.71 -17.26
CA GLY A 162 -10.56 2.10 -17.11
C GLY A 162 -11.53 1.13 -17.80
N VAL A 163 -11.17 0.62 -18.98
CA VAL A 163 -11.95 -0.46 -19.64
C VAL A 163 -11.95 -1.73 -18.80
N ASN A 164 -10.79 -2.11 -18.25
CA ASN A 164 -10.68 -3.28 -17.37
C ASN A 164 -11.54 -3.13 -16.12
N LEU A 165 -11.55 -1.95 -15.48
CA LEU A 165 -12.41 -1.66 -14.33
C LEU A 165 -13.89 -1.79 -14.70
N ILE A 166 -14.34 -1.10 -15.76
CA ILE A 166 -15.75 -1.13 -16.18
C ILE A 166 -16.19 -2.56 -16.49
N HIS A 167 -15.37 -3.31 -17.23
CA HIS A 167 -15.66 -4.70 -17.55
C HIS A 167 -15.70 -5.58 -16.29
N GLY A 168 -14.66 -5.52 -15.45
CA GLY A 168 -14.55 -6.30 -14.22
C GLY A 168 -15.71 -6.07 -13.26
N MET A 169 -16.19 -4.83 -13.14
CA MET A 169 -17.35 -4.50 -12.32
C MET A 169 -18.65 -5.10 -12.83
N PHE A 170 -18.80 -5.34 -14.12
CA PHE A 170 -20.01 -5.96 -14.67
C PHE A 170 -19.92 -7.49 -14.80
N THR A 171 -18.72 -8.07 -14.83
CA THR A 171 -18.53 -9.52 -15.04
C THR A 171 -18.09 -10.27 -13.80
N SER A 172 -17.43 -9.59 -12.87
CA SER A 172 -16.66 -10.21 -11.79
C SER A 172 -16.94 -9.61 -10.41
N PHE A 173 -17.93 -8.73 -10.25
CA PHE A 173 -18.24 -8.08 -8.96
C PHE A 173 -18.55 -9.05 -7.81
N GLN A 174 -19.00 -10.28 -8.11
CA GLN A 174 -19.19 -11.33 -7.11
C GLN A 174 -17.88 -11.87 -6.53
N ASN A 175 -16.74 -11.58 -7.15
CA ASN A 175 -15.42 -11.91 -6.68
C ASN A 175 -14.51 -10.67 -6.82
N PRO A 176 -14.47 -9.80 -5.80
CA PRO A 176 -13.68 -8.56 -5.81
C PRO A 176 -12.19 -8.77 -6.12
N GLU A 177 -11.60 -9.90 -5.72
CA GLU A 177 -10.22 -10.26 -6.07
C GLU A 177 -10.03 -10.34 -7.59
N TRP A 178 -11.02 -10.87 -8.32
CA TRP A 178 -10.97 -10.91 -9.79
C TRP A 178 -11.16 -9.54 -10.43
N VAL A 179 -11.88 -8.61 -9.78
CA VAL A 179 -11.93 -7.22 -10.23
C VAL A 179 -10.54 -6.60 -10.13
N VAL A 180 -9.86 -6.78 -9.00
CA VAL A 180 -8.48 -6.32 -8.79
C VAL A 180 -7.54 -6.92 -9.82
N GLU A 181 -7.51 -8.25 -9.97
CA GLU A 181 -6.63 -8.92 -10.94
C GLU A 181 -6.88 -8.47 -12.39
N SER A 182 -8.14 -8.21 -12.74
CA SER A 182 -8.50 -7.79 -14.11
C SER A 182 -7.93 -6.42 -14.48
N LEU A 183 -7.58 -5.58 -13.51
CA LEU A 183 -6.98 -4.26 -13.75
C LEU A 183 -5.67 -4.38 -14.54
N ALA A 184 -4.86 -5.42 -14.27
CA ALA A 184 -3.56 -5.64 -14.91
C ALA A 184 -3.64 -6.20 -16.34
N ASP A 185 -4.81 -6.67 -16.78
CA ASP A 185 -4.95 -7.35 -18.07
C ASP A 185 -4.56 -6.43 -19.23
N GLY A 186 -3.54 -6.81 -20.01
CA GLY A 186 -3.07 -6.03 -21.16
C GLY A 186 -2.21 -4.80 -20.81
N LEU A 187 -1.89 -4.55 -19.54
CA LEU A 187 -1.02 -3.43 -19.11
C LEU A 187 0.44 -3.84 -18.86
N GLY A 188 0.69 -5.10 -18.53
CA GLY A 188 1.95 -5.51 -17.92
C GLY A 188 2.12 -4.91 -16.51
N SER A 189 3.25 -5.16 -15.86
CA SER A 189 3.50 -4.76 -14.47
C SER A 189 4.20 -3.41 -14.29
N GLU A 190 4.58 -2.73 -15.39
CA GLU A 190 5.49 -1.58 -15.34
C GLU A 190 4.88 -0.27 -15.86
N ARG A 191 3.63 -0.26 -16.31
CA ARG A 191 2.99 0.92 -16.89
C ARG A 191 2.14 1.71 -15.89
N ILE A 192 1.41 1.00 -15.03
CA ILE A 192 0.55 1.56 -14.00
C ILE A 192 0.79 0.81 -12.70
N GLU A 193 0.89 1.58 -11.62
CA GLU A 193 0.81 1.08 -10.25
C GLU A 193 -0.55 1.47 -9.67
N VAL A 194 -1.26 0.53 -9.06
CA VAL A 194 -2.49 0.79 -8.27
C VAL A 194 -2.09 0.65 -6.80
N ASP A 195 -1.86 1.77 -6.13
CA ASP A 195 -1.32 1.81 -4.76
C ASP A 195 -2.40 1.93 -3.67
N LEU A 196 -3.67 2.12 -4.08
CA LEU A 196 -4.84 2.03 -3.21
C LEU A 196 -6.06 1.60 -4.02
N ILE A 197 -6.89 0.71 -3.47
CA ILE A 197 -8.24 0.42 -3.96
C ILE A 197 -9.24 0.42 -2.81
N HIS A 198 -10.48 0.84 -3.06
CA HIS A 198 -11.53 0.86 -2.06
C HIS A 198 -12.88 0.55 -2.69
N PHE A 199 -13.53 -0.49 -2.17
CA PHE A 199 -14.87 -0.93 -2.50
C PHE A 199 -15.84 -0.42 -1.43
N SER A 200 -16.98 0.14 -1.84
CA SER A 200 -18.02 0.61 -0.92
C SER A 200 -19.43 0.51 -1.51
N GLY A 201 -20.44 0.64 -0.67
CA GLY A 201 -21.84 0.53 -1.04
C GLY A 201 -22.43 -0.86 -0.76
N PRO A 202 -23.74 -1.04 -0.99
CA PRO A 202 -24.53 -2.15 -0.48
C PRO A 202 -24.05 -3.53 -0.96
N TYR A 203 -23.41 -3.60 -2.13
CA TYR A 203 -22.90 -4.88 -2.64
C TYR A 203 -21.55 -5.28 -2.05
N PHE A 204 -20.81 -4.32 -1.46
CA PHE A 204 -19.45 -4.53 -0.96
C PHE A 204 -19.34 -4.34 0.56
N GLU A 205 -20.46 -4.40 1.29
CA GLU A 205 -20.46 -4.28 2.76
C GLU A 205 -19.58 -5.34 3.44
N GLU A 206 -19.54 -6.56 2.88
CA GLU A 206 -18.71 -7.67 3.39
C GLU A 206 -17.26 -7.65 2.85
N VAL A 207 -16.90 -6.69 2.00
CA VAL A 207 -15.55 -6.62 1.43
C VAL A 207 -14.58 -5.99 2.42
N GLU A 208 -13.65 -6.80 2.90
CA GLU A 208 -12.53 -6.32 3.71
C GLU A 208 -11.49 -5.61 2.81
N ASN A 209 -11.60 -4.28 2.76
CA ASN A 209 -10.74 -3.43 1.93
C ASN A 209 -9.25 -3.58 2.25
N ARG A 210 -8.88 -3.90 3.49
CA ARG A 210 -7.47 -4.11 3.84
C ARG A 210 -6.89 -5.34 3.14
N LEU A 211 -7.68 -6.41 3.00
CA LEU A 211 -7.31 -7.59 2.24
C LEU A 211 -7.29 -7.30 0.73
N MET A 212 -8.19 -6.46 0.21
CA MET A 212 -8.14 -6.06 -1.21
C MET A 212 -6.86 -5.28 -1.55
N ASN A 213 -6.39 -4.44 -0.64
CA ASN A 213 -5.13 -3.72 -0.84
C ASN A 213 -3.91 -4.62 -0.69
N LEU A 214 -3.95 -5.61 0.22
CA LEU A 214 -2.95 -6.67 0.25
C LEU A 214 -2.93 -7.46 -1.08
N HIS A 215 -4.10 -7.70 -1.67
CA HIS A 215 -4.23 -8.40 -2.96
C HIS A 215 -3.63 -7.60 -4.12
N LEU A 216 -3.52 -6.27 -4.03
CA LEU A 216 -2.79 -5.47 -5.03
C LEU A 216 -1.32 -5.89 -5.10
N ILE A 217 -0.68 -6.16 -3.95
CA ILE A 217 0.71 -6.63 -3.92
C ILE A 217 0.82 -8.03 -4.54
N ARG A 218 -0.09 -8.94 -4.17
CA ARG A 218 -0.14 -10.30 -4.74
C ARG A 218 -0.36 -10.30 -6.25
N SER A 219 -1.16 -9.36 -6.73
CA SER A 219 -1.47 -9.18 -8.15
C SER A 219 -0.41 -8.38 -8.91
N TRP A 220 0.72 -8.03 -8.27
CA TRP A 220 1.80 -7.24 -8.85
C TRP A 220 1.36 -5.86 -9.37
N LEU A 221 0.27 -5.32 -8.82
CA LEU A 221 -0.25 -3.99 -9.13
C LEU A 221 0.42 -2.90 -8.29
N THR A 222 0.97 -3.26 -7.13
CA THR A 222 1.84 -2.40 -6.32
C THR A 222 2.88 -3.23 -5.59
N ARG A 223 3.91 -2.56 -5.10
CA ARG A 223 4.99 -3.15 -4.29
C ARG A 223 4.75 -2.93 -2.79
N ALA A 224 3.92 -1.96 -2.44
CA ALA A 224 3.61 -1.66 -1.05
C ALA A 224 2.26 -0.96 -0.89
N VAL A 225 1.61 -1.23 0.24
CA VAL A 225 0.40 -0.54 0.71
C VAL A 225 0.60 -0.06 2.14
N VAL A 226 -0.09 1.02 2.51
CA VAL A 226 0.09 1.67 3.82
C VAL A 226 -1.27 1.86 4.49
N PHE A 227 -1.33 1.58 5.79
CA PHE A 227 -2.48 1.71 6.65
C PHE A 227 -2.18 2.73 7.76
N ASN A 228 -3.08 3.68 7.97
CA ASN A 228 -2.96 4.63 9.09
C ASN A 228 -3.30 3.94 10.43
N PRO A 229 -3.11 4.63 11.58
CA PRO A 229 -3.44 4.08 12.90
C PRO A 229 -4.93 3.76 13.12
N ASN A 230 -5.83 4.26 12.25
CA ASN A 230 -7.24 3.89 12.26
C ASN A 230 -7.52 2.59 11.48
N GLY A 231 -6.48 1.97 10.91
CA GLY A 231 -6.60 0.79 10.04
C GLY A 231 -7.05 1.11 8.61
N GLU A 232 -7.17 2.39 8.24
CA GLU A 232 -7.61 2.80 6.92
C GLU A 232 -6.42 2.85 5.94
N VAL A 233 -6.66 2.43 4.71
CA VAL A 233 -5.65 2.50 3.65
C VAL A 233 -5.43 3.94 3.24
N VAL A 234 -4.17 4.35 3.13
CA VAL A 234 -3.77 5.71 2.76
C VAL A 234 -2.81 5.71 1.57
N VAL A 235 -2.88 6.77 0.76
CA VAL A 235 -1.96 6.96 -0.36
C VAL A 235 -0.58 7.35 0.19
N PRO A 236 0.49 6.58 -0.10
CA PRO A 236 1.83 6.83 0.43
C PRO A 236 2.36 8.23 0.08
N GLY A 237 2.08 8.69 -1.15
CA GLY A 237 2.49 10.01 -1.62
C GLY A 237 1.83 11.16 -0.87
N GLU A 238 0.65 10.97 -0.28
CA GLU A 238 0.00 11.99 0.57
C GLU A 238 0.52 11.94 2.01
N LEU A 239 0.70 10.72 2.55
CA LEU A 239 1.17 10.50 3.91
C LEU A 239 2.60 11.01 4.14
N LEU A 240 3.51 10.67 3.21
CA LEU A 240 4.95 10.87 3.38
C LEU A 240 5.44 12.20 2.82
N TYR A 241 4.57 12.97 2.15
CA TYR A 241 4.94 14.19 1.45
C TYR A 241 5.67 15.18 2.35
N ARG A 242 6.96 15.42 2.05
CA ARG A 242 7.84 16.34 2.78
C ARG A 242 7.98 16.06 4.29
N LYS A 243 7.67 14.84 4.73
CA LYS A 243 7.83 14.45 6.14
C LYS A 243 9.10 13.63 6.36
N PRO A 244 9.80 13.81 7.50
CA PRO A 244 10.83 12.87 7.93
C PRO A 244 10.19 11.53 8.30
N VAL A 245 10.85 10.42 7.99
CA VAL A 245 10.28 9.07 8.14
C VAL A 245 11.19 8.20 8.98
N VAL A 246 10.63 7.54 9.99
CA VAL A 246 11.28 6.46 10.73
C VAL A 246 10.55 5.16 10.40
N VAL A 247 11.27 4.13 10.01
CA VAL A 247 10.71 2.81 9.71
C VAL A 247 11.37 1.73 10.54
N MET A 248 10.55 0.89 11.16
CA MET A 248 10.97 -0.32 11.86
C MET A 248 10.40 -1.51 11.12
N ARG A 249 11.28 -2.41 10.66
CA ARG A 249 10.88 -3.66 10.02
C ARG A 249 10.72 -4.75 11.08
N GLY A 250 9.64 -5.52 11.00
CA GLY A 250 9.43 -6.63 11.91
C GLY A 250 8.37 -7.61 11.43
N THR A 251 8.32 -8.78 12.06
CA THR A 251 7.23 -9.74 11.86
C THR A 251 5.98 -9.32 12.63
N PHE A 252 6.13 -8.65 13.77
CA PHE A 252 5.08 -8.16 14.67
C PHE A 252 4.03 -9.23 15.00
N LYS A 253 4.50 -10.44 15.33
CA LYS A 253 3.66 -11.59 15.67
C LYS A 253 4.00 -12.13 17.08
N PRO A 254 3.51 -11.49 18.16
CA PRO A 254 2.85 -10.17 18.20
C PRO A 254 3.86 -9.01 18.20
N VAL A 255 3.35 -7.77 18.25
CA VAL A 255 4.16 -6.62 18.69
C VAL A 255 4.46 -6.77 20.19
N THR A 256 5.69 -6.48 20.59
CA THR A 256 6.23 -6.70 21.95
C THR A 256 6.77 -5.40 22.55
N LEU A 257 7.06 -5.39 23.86
CA LEU A 257 7.63 -4.21 24.53
C LEU A 257 8.99 -3.82 23.96
N VAL A 258 9.83 -4.78 23.55
CA VAL A 258 11.11 -4.48 22.88
C VAL A 258 10.92 -3.79 21.53
N ASN A 259 9.84 -4.09 20.79
CA ASN A 259 9.53 -3.38 19.54
C ASN A 259 9.12 -1.92 19.83
N VAL A 260 8.34 -1.71 20.89
CA VAL A 260 7.90 -0.37 21.30
C VAL A 260 9.10 0.47 21.75
N ASP A 261 9.93 -0.07 22.64
CA ASP A 261 11.14 0.59 23.13
C ASP A 261 12.11 0.91 21.98
N MET A 262 12.35 -0.06 21.09
CA MET A 262 13.18 0.12 19.91
C MET A 262 12.72 1.28 19.02
N MET A 263 11.42 1.37 18.71
CA MET A 263 10.91 2.49 17.93
C MET A 263 11.02 3.81 18.69
N CYS A 264 10.61 3.86 19.96
CA CYS A 264 10.64 5.10 20.75
C CYS A 264 12.06 5.64 20.91
N ALA A 265 13.01 4.77 21.26
CA ALA A 265 14.42 5.12 21.40
C ALA A 265 15.01 5.60 20.06
N GLY A 266 14.74 4.86 18.97
CA GLY A 266 15.19 5.22 17.63
C GLY A 266 14.61 6.56 17.15
N GLN A 267 13.31 6.78 17.36
CA GLN A 267 12.64 8.04 17.02
C GLN A 267 13.18 9.22 17.82
N LYS A 268 13.39 9.06 19.13
CA LYS A 268 13.97 10.10 20.00
C LYS A 268 15.37 10.52 19.55
N GLN A 269 16.20 9.56 19.15
CA GLN A 269 17.54 9.86 18.62
C GLN A 269 17.48 10.45 17.20
N PHE A 270 16.54 10.01 16.37
CA PHE A 270 16.33 10.56 15.04
C PHE A 270 15.83 12.01 15.05
N ALA A 271 15.00 12.37 16.02
CA ALA A 271 14.53 13.73 16.26
C ALA A 271 15.65 14.72 16.64
N GLN A 272 16.82 14.24 17.07
CA GLN A 272 17.98 15.09 17.37
C GLN A 272 18.69 15.61 16.13
N LEU A 273 18.36 15.10 14.94
CA LEU A 273 18.88 15.64 13.69
C LEU A 273 18.28 17.02 13.43
N GLU A 274 19.13 18.03 13.20
CA GLU A 274 18.71 19.43 12.98
C GLU A 274 17.64 19.60 11.88
N ALA A 275 17.63 18.70 10.89
CA ALA A 275 16.68 18.73 9.77
C ALA A 275 15.32 18.04 10.06
N VAL A 276 15.08 17.58 11.29
CA VAL A 276 13.89 16.83 11.70
C VAL A 276 13.09 17.62 12.74
N ASP A 277 11.83 17.91 12.43
CA ASP A 277 10.84 18.34 13.42
C ASP A 277 10.17 17.09 13.99
N GLU A 278 10.23 16.91 15.31
CA GLU A 278 9.68 15.76 16.01
C GLU A 278 8.17 15.58 15.76
N ASN A 279 7.44 16.69 15.60
CA ASN A 279 5.99 16.65 15.37
C ASN A 279 5.60 16.25 13.94
N GLU A 280 6.55 16.28 13.01
CA GLU A 280 6.32 15.90 11.61
C GLU A 280 6.74 14.46 11.29
N ILE A 281 7.36 13.74 12.23
CA ILE A 281 7.87 12.39 12.01
C ILE A 281 6.71 11.43 11.71
N VAL A 282 6.83 10.70 10.60
CA VAL A 282 5.97 9.55 10.31
C VAL A 282 6.69 8.28 10.74
N SER A 283 6.12 7.60 11.72
CA SER A 283 6.63 6.31 12.23
C SER A 283 5.90 5.15 11.54
N LEU A 284 6.65 4.34 10.81
CA LEU A 284 6.16 3.20 10.03
C LEU A 284 6.61 1.89 10.66
N ALA A 285 5.67 0.99 10.91
CA ALA A 285 5.94 -0.43 11.16
C ALA A 285 5.82 -1.19 9.83
N GLU A 286 6.93 -1.71 9.30
CA GLU A 286 6.95 -2.42 8.02
C GLU A 286 6.93 -3.93 8.21
N ILE A 287 5.93 -4.60 7.60
CA ILE A 287 5.81 -6.05 7.51
C ILE A 287 6.09 -6.46 6.07
N THR A 288 7.02 -7.40 5.90
CA THR A 288 7.31 -7.95 4.58
C THR A 288 6.30 -9.04 4.21
N MET A 289 5.91 -9.11 2.93
CA MET A 289 5.05 -10.17 2.38
C MET A 289 5.59 -11.56 2.67
N ASN A 290 6.91 -11.74 2.65
CA ASN A 290 7.55 -13.03 2.95
C ASN A 290 7.23 -13.53 4.36
N SER A 291 6.95 -12.64 5.32
CA SER A 291 6.57 -13.00 6.69
C SER A 291 5.09 -13.34 6.87
N LEU A 292 4.28 -13.12 5.82
CA LEU A 292 2.82 -13.37 5.79
C LEU A 292 2.47 -14.61 4.97
N VAL A 293 3.42 -15.14 4.20
CA VAL A 293 3.22 -16.32 3.34
C VAL A 293 3.50 -17.59 4.14
N THR A 294 2.51 -18.49 4.20
CA THR A 294 2.68 -19.87 4.72
C THR A 294 2.44 -20.84 3.57
N GLY A 295 3.52 -21.41 3.00
CA GLY A 295 3.43 -22.19 1.76
C GLY A 295 3.10 -21.29 0.58
N ASP A 296 2.02 -21.60 -0.17
CA ASP A 296 1.55 -20.77 -1.31
C ASP A 296 0.41 -19.79 -0.92
N ASN A 297 -0.07 -19.83 0.32
CA ASN A 297 -1.21 -19.02 0.78
C ASN A 297 -0.79 -17.93 1.77
N VAL A 298 -1.41 -16.76 1.62
CA VAL A 298 -1.33 -15.67 2.59
C VAL A 298 -2.44 -15.86 3.60
N ASP A 299 -2.10 -15.87 4.89
CA ASP A 299 -3.10 -15.93 5.96
C ASP A 299 -3.67 -14.52 6.19
N GLY A 300 -4.85 -14.27 5.61
CA GLY A 300 -5.55 -12.99 5.73
C GLY A 300 -5.96 -12.66 7.17
N ALA A 301 -6.26 -13.65 8.01
CA ALA A 301 -6.65 -13.41 9.40
C ALA A 301 -5.44 -13.00 10.25
N ASP A 302 -4.32 -13.69 10.07
CA ASP A 302 -3.05 -13.34 10.70
C ASP A 302 -2.59 -11.94 10.27
N PHE A 303 -2.74 -11.60 8.99
CA PHE A 303 -2.46 -10.27 8.47
C PHE A 303 -3.27 -9.16 9.16
N LEU A 304 -4.60 -9.30 9.19
CA LEU A 304 -5.48 -8.29 9.80
C LEU A 304 -5.17 -8.13 11.29
N THR A 305 -4.94 -9.25 11.97
CA THR A 305 -4.56 -9.28 13.38
C THR A 305 -3.32 -8.44 13.66
N ARG A 306 -2.24 -8.62 12.87
CA ARG A 306 -0.99 -7.87 13.07
C ARG A 306 -1.18 -6.37 12.83
N ILE A 307 -1.96 -5.99 11.81
CA ILE A 307 -2.31 -4.57 11.57
C ILE A 307 -3.07 -4.01 12.77
N ASP A 308 -4.09 -4.72 13.25
CA ASP A 308 -4.94 -4.23 14.33
C ASP A 308 -4.16 -4.07 15.65
N LEU A 309 -3.24 -4.99 15.94
CA LEU A 309 -2.37 -4.88 17.11
C LEU A 309 -1.42 -3.68 16.98
N LEU A 310 -0.77 -3.48 15.83
CA LEU A 310 0.10 -2.33 15.60
C LEU A 310 -0.67 -0.99 15.63
N ALA A 311 -1.84 -0.95 14.99
CA ALA A 311 -2.73 0.21 14.96
C ALA A 311 -3.18 0.61 16.38
N SER A 312 -3.46 -0.38 17.25
CA SER A 312 -3.78 -0.13 18.66
C SER A 312 -2.66 0.57 19.45
N GLN A 313 -1.42 0.47 18.97
CA GLN A 313 -0.25 1.16 19.54
C GLN A 313 0.04 2.49 18.84
N GLY A 314 -0.83 2.94 17.93
CA GLY A 314 -0.67 4.20 17.19
C GLY A 314 0.25 4.13 15.98
N TYR A 315 0.69 2.94 15.56
CA TYR A 315 1.57 2.80 14.39
C TYR A 315 0.82 2.97 13.08
N THR A 316 1.48 3.62 12.13
CA THR A 316 1.15 3.47 10.71
C THR A 316 1.82 2.20 10.21
N VAL A 317 1.08 1.31 9.55
CA VAL A 317 1.58 0.00 9.11
C VAL A 317 1.83 0.02 7.61
N MET A 318 3.03 -0.36 7.19
CA MET A 318 3.38 -0.57 5.79
C MET A 318 3.52 -2.06 5.52
N ILE A 319 2.93 -2.52 4.42
CA ILE A 319 3.11 -3.88 3.94
C ILE A 319 3.85 -3.79 2.63
N SER A 320 4.95 -4.54 2.51
CA SER A 320 5.79 -4.45 1.33
C SER A 320 6.34 -5.79 0.88
N ASP A 321 6.65 -5.90 -0.39
CA ASP A 321 7.42 -7.03 -0.91
C ASP A 321 8.92 -6.67 -1.07
N TYR A 322 9.38 -5.61 -0.39
CA TYR A 322 10.77 -5.17 -0.43
C TYR A 322 11.62 -6.03 0.49
N LEU A 323 12.21 -7.07 -0.08
CA LEU A 323 13.13 -7.92 0.66
C LEU A 323 14.30 -7.09 1.26
N ARG A 324 15.00 -6.29 0.44
CA ARG A 324 16.23 -5.57 0.81
C ARG A 324 15.98 -4.13 1.27
N PHE A 325 16.65 -3.70 2.35
CA PHE A 325 16.49 -2.36 2.93
C PHE A 325 16.74 -1.21 1.94
N PHE A 326 17.68 -1.35 1.00
CA PHE A 326 17.90 -0.29 0.00
C PHE A 326 16.68 -0.10 -0.93
N ARG A 327 15.87 -1.15 -1.17
CA ARG A 327 14.63 -1.03 -1.95
C ARG A 327 13.54 -0.32 -1.14
N LEU A 328 13.39 -0.68 0.13
CA LEU A 328 12.49 0.03 1.06
C LEU A 328 12.86 1.51 1.13
N ARG A 329 14.15 1.80 1.30
CA ARG A 329 14.68 3.17 1.30
C ARG A 329 14.39 3.90 -0.02
N ALA A 330 14.62 3.25 -1.17
CA ALA A 330 14.35 3.85 -2.47
C ALA A 330 12.86 4.17 -2.66
N TYR A 331 11.97 3.31 -2.14
CA TYR A 331 10.54 3.57 -2.11
C TYR A 331 10.19 4.80 -1.25
N LEU A 332 10.69 4.88 -0.02
CA LEU A 332 10.42 6.04 0.85
C LEU A 332 10.96 7.34 0.27
N ARG A 333 12.19 7.31 -0.30
CA ARG A 333 12.84 8.46 -0.93
C ARG A 333 12.08 8.99 -2.15
N ARG A 334 11.21 8.20 -2.77
CA ARG A 334 10.30 8.64 -3.84
C ARG A 334 9.35 9.73 -3.34
N TYR A 335 8.84 9.61 -2.12
CA TYR A 335 7.78 10.48 -1.60
C TYR A 335 8.29 11.60 -0.69
N THR A 336 9.47 11.44 -0.10
CA THR A 336 10.08 12.48 0.75
C THR A 336 11.55 12.70 0.44
N GLN A 337 12.00 13.96 0.55
CA GLN A 337 13.41 14.34 0.51
C GLN A 337 13.98 14.63 1.91
N LYS A 338 13.16 14.50 2.96
CA LYS A 338 13.59 14.65 4.36
C LYS A 338 14.43 13.45 4.83
N PRO A 339 15.10 13.53 6.00
CA PRO A 339 15.85 12.40 6.56
C PRO A 339 15.00 11.12 6.67
N ILE A 340 15.65 9.97 6.53
CA ILE A 340 15.05 8.63 6.71
C ILE A 340 15.81 7.90 7.81
N GLY A 341 15.12 7.46 8.84
CA GLY A 341 15.65 6.57 9.89
C GLY A 341 15.15 5.15 9.67
N ILE A 342 16.04 4.16 9.73
CA ILE A 342 15.68 2.74 9.74
C ILE A 342 16.08 2.20 11.10
N VAL A 343 15.14 1.68 11.87
CA VAL A 343 15.40 1.07 13.17
C VAL A 343 15.38 -0.45 13.03
N LEU A 344 16.42 -1.10 13.55
CA LEU A 344 16.56 -2.56 13.52
C LEU A 344 17.33 -3.06 14.73
N SER A 345 17.21 -4.36 15.02
CA SER A 345 17.96 -4.99 16.10
C SER A 345 19.36 -5.35 15.63
N VAL A 346 20.33 -5.36 16.54
CA VAL A 346 21.65 -5.96 16.29
C VAL A 346 21.54 -7.43 15.87
N ARG A 347 20.44 -8.13 16.23
CA ARG A 347 20.16 -9.49 15.77
C ARG A 347 20.00 -9.60 14.26
N ASP A 348 19.55 -8.54 13.59
CA ASP A 348 19.40 -8.51 12.14
C ASP A 348 20.75 -8.50 11.40
N PHE A 349 21.86 -8.25 12.09
CA PHE A 349 23.20 -8.23 11.48
C PHE A 349 23.61 -9.59 10.93
N THR A 350 23.13 -10.69 11.52
CA THR A 350 23.38 -12.04 11.01
C THR A 350 22.95 -12.19 9.56
N TYR A 351 21.85 -11.53 9.17
CA TYR A 351 21.32 -11.54 7.81
C TYR A 351 21.83 -10.33 6.99
N LEU A 352 21.92 -9.15 7.59
CA LEU A 352 22.36 -7.93 6.91
C LEU A 352 23.83 -8.01 6.44
N PHE A 353 24.66 -8.79 7.12
CA PHE A 353 26.06 -9.05 6.76
C PHE A 353 26.27 -10.47 6.18
N ASP A 354 25.21 -11.15 5.73
CA ASP A 354 25.33 -12.37 4.93
C ASP A 354 25.47 -12.01 3.45
N GLU A 355 26.60 -12.34 2.82
CA GLU A 355 26.83 -12.05 1.39
C GLU A 355 25.84 -12.79 0.48
N LYS A 356 25.33 -13.96 0.90
CA LYS A 356 24.33 -14.72 0.14
C LYS A 356 23.05 -13.92 -0.08
N TYR A 357 22.73 -13.07 0.89
CA TYR A 357 21.55 -12.22 0.82
C TYR A 357 21.59 -11.23 -0.36
N TYR A 358 22.78 -10.90 -0.84
CA TYR A 358 23.03 -9.97 -1.93
C TYR A 358 23.39 -10.65 -3.25
N GLU A 359 23.25 -11.97 -3.34
CA GLU A 359 23.41 -12.71 -4.59
C GLU A 359 22.52 -12.12 -5.71
N GLY A 360 23.07 -12.12 -6.92
CA GLY A 360 22.45 -11.52 -8.11
C GLY A 360 22.64 -10.00 -8.25
N MET A 361 23.30 -9.32 -7.30
CA MET A 361 23.74 -7.92 -7.49
C MET A 361 25.18 -7.90 -8.01
N GLU A 362 25.45 -7.08 -9.03
CA GLU A 362 26.77 -7.00 -9.68
C GLU A 362 27.87 -6.63 -8.68
N GLY A 363 27.61 -5.67 -7.78
CA GLY A 363 28.53 -5.27 -6.72
C GLY A 363 28.21 -5.87 -5.34
N GLY A 364 27.35 -6.89 -5.27
CA GLY A 364 27.02 -7.62 -4.04
C GLY A 364 26.63 -6.72 -2.86
N ILE A 365 27.18 -7.01 -1.67
CA ILE A 365 26.91 -6.27 -0.44
C ILE A 365 27.33 -4.79 -0.53
N LEU A 366 28.45 -4.49 -1.20
CA LEU A 366 28.95 -3.12 -1.32
C LEU A 366 28.01 -2.24 -2.14
N GLU A 367 27.46 -2.77 -3.23
CA GLU A 367 26.43 -2.09 -4.02
C GLU A 367 25.17 -1.82 -3.19
N ALA A 368 24.72 -2.82 -2.42
CA ALA A 368 23.52 -2.69 -1.60
C ALA A 368 23.66 -1.61 -0.53
N PHE A 369 24.79 -1.60 0.19
CA PHE A 369 25.09 -0.59 1.20
C PHE A 369 25.34 0.79 0.58
N GLY A 370 26.00 0.84 -0.59
CA GLY A 370 26.17 2.07 -1.37
C GLY A 370 24.84 2.68 -1.79
N LYS A 371 23.81 1.87 -2.08
CA LYS A 371 22.44 2.34 -2.39
C LYS A 371 21.63 2.73 -1.16
N LEU A 372 21.96 2.21 0.02
CA LEU A 372 21.21 2.46 1.26
C LEU A 372 21.50 3.86 1.85
N PHE A 373 22.75 4.32 1.81
CA PHE A 373 23.25 5.48 2.54
C PHE A 373 23.48 6.86 1.85
N PRO A 374 23.19 7.11 0.55
CA PRO A 374 23.53 8.38 -0.12
C PRO A 374 22.88 9.66 0.44
N ASP A 375 21.59 9.65 0.82
CA ASP A 375 20.83 10.89 1.07
C ASP A 375 20.26 10.95 2.50
N ASN A 376 21.08 11.28 3.51
CA ASN A 376 20.66 11.45 4.91
C ASN A 376 19.79 10.29 5.45
N THR A 377 20.14 9.07 5.05
CA THR A 377 19.56 7.84 5.58
C THR A 377 20.47 7.33 6.70
N HIS A 378 19.89 7.04 7.86
CA HIS A 378 20.59 6.54 9.03
C HIS A 378 19.93 5.25 9.49
N VAL A 379 20.76 4.29 9.92
CA VAL A 379 20.28 3.06 10.54
C VAL A 379 20.59 3.12 12.03
N TYR A 380 19.55 2.94 12.83
CA TYR A 380 19.56 2.96 14.28
C TYR A 380 19.54 1.51 14.76
N VAL A 381 20.66 1.08 15.36
CA VAL A 381 20.91 -0.30 15.76
C VAL A 381 20.61 -0.44 17.24
N TYR A 382 19.53 -1.15 17.54
CA TYR A 382 19.08 -1.44 18.88
C TYR A 382 19.85 -2.63 19.47
N PRO A 383 20.40 -2.55 20.69
CA PRO A 383 21.15 -3.64 21.27
C PRO A 383 20.22 -4.80 21.65
N SER A 384 20.80 -5.97 21.93
CA SER A 384 20.02 -7.09 22.41
C SER A 384 20.80 -7.93 23.41
N ARG A 385 20.09 -8.57 24.32
CA ARG A 385 20.66 -9.52 25.26
C ARG A 385 20.11 -10.91 24.94
N PRO A 386 20.96 -11.89 24.60
CA PRO A 386 20.51 -13.27 24.46
C PRO A 386 19.88 -13.77 25.77
N ARG A 387 18.81 -14.56 25.70
CA ARG A 387 18.24 -15.19 26.90
C ARG A 387 19.27 -16.17 27.51
N GLY A 388 19.56 -16.01 28.80
CA GLY A 388 20.59 -16.71 29.56
C GLY A 388 20.68 -16.16 30.99
N SER A 389 21.71 -16.54 31.77
CA SER A 389 21.94 -15.91 33.08
C SER A 389 22.14 -14.39 32.94
N GLU A 390 21.94 -13.62 34.00
CA GLU A 390 22.15 -12.15 34.02
C GLU A 390 23.56 -11.70 33.55
N ALA A 391 24.49 -12.65 33.43
CA ALA A 391 25.83 -12.47 32.89
C ALA A 391 25.92 -12.57 31.34
N ALA A 392 24.83 -12.84 30.63
CA ALA A 392 24.80 -12.85 29.17
C ALA A 392 25.20 -11.46 28.64
N GLU A 393 26.31 -11.41 27.91
CA GLU A 393 26.90 -10.17 27.45
C GLU A 393 25.93 -9.42 26.53
N LEU A 394 25.75 -8.13 26.79
CA LEU A 394 24.95 -7.24 25.95
C LEU A 394 25.61 -7.14 24.58
N VAL A 395 24.89 -7.51 23.52
CA VAL A 395 25.36 -7.32 22.15
C VAL A 395 24.91 -5.95 21.67
N THR A 396 25.86 -5.12 21.25
CA THR A 396 25.67 -3.75 20.77
C THR A 396 26.33 -3.60 19.39
N LEU A 397 26.16 -2.43 18.76
CA LEU A 397 26.89 -2.07 17.55
C LEU A 397 28.43 -2.07 17.74
N ASP A 398 28.92 -2.01 18.97
CA ASP A 398 30.34 -1.96 19.28
C ASP A 398 31.03 -3.31 19.40
N ASN A 399 30.31 -4.34 19.86
CA ASN A 399 30.86 -5.69 20.03
C ASN A 399 30.24 -6.75 19.08
N VAL A 400 29.26 -6.38 18.26
CA VAL A 400 28.66 -7.32 17.28
C VAL A 400 29.71 -7.91 16.34
N THR A 401 29.68 -9.23 16.19
CA THR A 401 30.60 -9.96 15.33
C THR A 401 30.02 -10.13 13.93
N VAL A 402 30.75 -9.69 12.91
CA VAL A 402 30.47 -9.92 11.48
C VAL A 402 31.57 -10.78 10.84
N PRO A 403 31.33 -11.42 9.67
CA PRO A 403 32.36 -12.14 8.93
C PRO A 403 33.66 -11.33 8.77
N ALA A 404 34.81 -12.00 8.86
CA ALA A 404 36.11 -11.33 8.97
C ALA A 404 36.39 -10.37 7.80
N ASN A 405 35.98 -10.74 6.58
CA ASN A 405 36.09 -9.92 5.37
C ASN A 405 35.22 -8.65 5.39
N LEU A 406 34.18 -8.59 6.23
CA LEU A 406 33.23 -7.46 6.30
C LEU A 406 33.48 -6.51 7.47
N ARG A 407 34.48 -6.78 8.33
CA ARG A 407 34.80 -5.94 9.51
C ARG A 407 35.10 -4.50 9.15
N HIS A 408 35.86 -4.28 8.08
CA HIS A 408 36.22 -2.93 7.64
C HIS A 408 35.03 -2.18 7.02
N LEU A 409 34.08 -2.90 6.41
CA LEU A 409 32.83 -2.30 5.96
C LEU A 409 32.02 -1.81 7.16
N LEU A 410 31.86 -2.63 8.20
CA LEU A 410 31.17 -2.23 9.43
C LEU A 410 31.85 -1.01 10.07
N ALA A 411 33.18 -1.03 10.21
CA ALA A 411 33.94 0.10 10.75
C ALA A 411 33.71 1.38 9.95
N HIS A 412 33.80 1.31 8.62
CA HIS A 412 33.54 2.44 7.73
C HIS A 412 32.13 3.01 7.92
N LEU A 413 31.11 2.17 7.99
CA LEU A 413 29.72 2.62 8.17
C LEU A 413 29.49 3.27 9.54
N LYS A 414 30.13 2.78 10.60
CA LYS A 414 30.06 3.38 11.95
C LYS A 414 30.77 4.73 11.99
N GLU A 415 32.01 4.81 11.50
CA GLU A 415 32.82 6.04 11.49
C GLU A 415 32.14 7.15 10.69
N ASN A 416 31.48 6.80 9.58
CA ASN A 416 30.73 7.74 8.76
C ASN A 416 29.29 8.00 9.26
N ARG A 417 28.98 7.60 10.50
CA ARG A 417 27.68 7.80 11.16
C ARG A 417 26.49 7.26 10.36
N LYS A 418 26.70 6.22 9.55
CA LYS A 418 25.64 5.54 8.78
C LYS A 418 24.89 4.54 9.65
N LEU A 419 25.61 3.85 10.52
CA LEU A 419 25.08 3.02 11.59
C LEU A 419 25.28 3.75 12.92
N LEU A 420 24.19 3.91 13.67
CA LEU A 420 24.18 4.60 14.96
C LEU A 420 23.67 3.64 16.03
N ALA A 421 24.39 3.53 17.15
CA ALA A 421 23.90 2.77 18.29
C ALA A 421 22.73 3.53 18.94
N VAL A 422 21.69 2.79 19.31
CA VAL A 422 20.56 3.29 20.08
C VAL A 422 20.74 2.96 21.55
N GLN A 423 20.42 3.90 22.42
CA GLN A 423 20.33 3.66 23.86
C GLN A 423 18.90 3.23 24.20
N PRO A 424 18.69 2.03 24.77
CA PRO A 424 17.40 1.59 25.27
C PRO A 424 16.77 2.60 26.22
N LEU A 425 15.43 2.72 26.22
CA LEU A 425 14.74 3.43 27.29
C LEU A 425 14.57 2.54 28.51
N ASP A 426 14.46 1.22 28.30
CA ASP A 426 14.33 0.23 29.35
C ASP A 426 15.12 -1.05 29.04
N ASP A 427 16.23 -1.24 29.76
CA ASP A 427 17.11 -2.40 29.65
C ASP A 427 16.41 -3.74 29.98
N SER A 428 15.28 -3.71 30.71
CA SER A 428 14.53 -4.91 31.03
C SER A 428 13.92 -5.56 29.77
N HIS A 429 13.69 -4.82 28.69
CA HIS A 429 13.10 -5.38 27.46
C HIS A 429 14.11 -6.13 26.57
N LEU A 430 15.42 -5.99 26.82
CA LEU A 430 16.49 -6.45 25.90
C LEU A 430 16.54 -7.97 25.66
N HIS A 431 15.92 -8.73 26.56
CA HIS A 431 15.87 -10.20 26.54
C HIS A 431 14.62 -10.76 25.86
N ILE A 432 13.66 -9.91 25.47
CA ILE A 432 12.40 -10.33 24.86
C ILE A 432 12.69 -10.87 23.46
N ASP A 433 12.21 -12.09 23.19
CA ASP A 433 12.29 -12.74 21.89
C ASP A 433 10.88 -13.01 21.35
N ALA A 434 10.60 -12.51 20.14
CA ALA A 434 9.26 -12.63 19.55
C ALA A 434 8.85 -14.09 19.28
N ALA A 435 9.79 -14.99 18.98
CA ALA A 435 9.49 -16.40 18.76
C ALA A 435 9.09 -17.08 20.08
N ASP A 436 9.76 -16.75 21.18
CA ASP A 436 9.42 -17.27 22.50
C ASP A 436 8.07 -16.74 22.99
N VAL A 437 7.78 -15.45 22.77
CA VAL A 437 6.46 -14.86 23.07
C VAL A 437 5.36 -15.58 22.29
N LEU A 438 5.57 -15.85 21.00
CA LEU A 438 4.62 -16.59 20.16
C LEU A 438 4.44 -18.04 20.62
N ALA A 439 5.51 -18.72 21.04
CA ALA A 439 5.42 -20.07 21.59
C ALA A 439 4.77 -20.08 23.00
N GLY A 440 4.93 -19.00 23.76
CA GLY A 440 4.25 -18.78 25.04
C GLY A 440 2.74 -18.64 24.86
N LEU A 441 2.31 -17.70 24.00
CA LEU A 441 0.89 -17.40 23.82
C LEU A 441 0.08 -18.59 23.26
N ARG A 442 0.70 -19.44 22.45
CA ARG A 442 0.03 -20.63 21.90
C ARG A 442 -0.32 -21.68 22.96
N ARG A 443 0.45 -21.71 24.05
CA ARG A 443 0.22 -22.57 25.23
C ARG A 443 -0.75 -21.95 26.26
N GLY A 444 -1.35 -20.80 25.95
CA GLY A 444 -2.29 -20.09 26.80
C GLY A 444 -1.64 -19.01 27.67
N HIS A 445 -2.24 -18.74 28.84
CA HIS A 445 -1.78 -17.70 29.77
C HIS A 445 -0.39 -18.01 30.35
N GLY A 446 0.43 -16.98 30.57
CA GLY A 446 1.76 -17.13 31.17
C GLY A 446 2.63 -15.88 31.06
N ASP A 447 3.94 -16.06 31.21
CA ASP A 447 4.91 -14.95 31.32
C ASP A 447 4.97 -14.03 30.09
N TRP A 448 4.54 -14.52 28.90
CA TRP A 448 4.55 -13.74 27.66
C TRP A 448 3.68 -12.48 27.73
N GLU A 449 2.68 -12.44 28.61
CA GLU A 449 1.81 -11.29 28.81
C GLU A 449 2.59 -10.07 29.33
N HIS A 450 3.70 -10.31 30.05
CA HIS A 450 4.59 -9.26 30.53
C HIS A 450 5.60 -8.77 29.47
N ASP A 451 5.73 -9.50 28.36
CA ASP A 451 6.65 -9.18 27.27
C ASP A 451 5.98 -8.32 26.16
N VAL A 452 4.68 -8.04 26.29
CA VAL A 452 3.88 -7.25 25.33
C VAL A 452 3.16 -6.10 26.03
N PRO A 453 2.73 -5.05 25.29
CA PRO A 453 1.89 -4.01 25.88
C PRO A 453 0.58 -4.59 26.46
N ASP A 454 0.11 -4.06 27.59
CA ASP A 454 -1.10 -4.54 28.27
C ASP A 454 -2.33 -4.64 27.35
N THR A 455 -2.52 -3.62 26.50
CA THR A 455 -3.62 -3.61 25.52
C THR A 455 -3.50 -4.72 24.49
N VAL A 456 -2.27 -5.10 24.13
CA VAL A 456 -1.99 -6.19 23.18
C VAL A 456 -2.25 -7.54 23.84
N ALA A 457 -1.79 -7.76 25.06
CA ALA A 457 -2.09 -8.97 25.83
C ALA A 457 -3.61 -9.18 25.94
N GLN A 458 -4.34 -8.15 26.39
CA GLN A 458 -5.80 -8.20 26.56
C GLN A 458 -6.53 -8.53 25.26
N ARG A 459 -6.13 -7.95 24.13
CA ARG A 459 -6.75 -8.24 22.83
C ARG A 459 -6.45 -9.66 22.38
N ILE A 460 -5.20 -10.12 22.50
CA ILE A 460 -4.81 -11.48 22.14
C ILE A 460 -5.63 -12.51 22.93
N THR A 461 -5.78 -12.32 24.24
CA THR A 461 -6.53 -13.26 25.10
C THR A 461 -8.04 -13.21 24.84
N THR A 462 -8.61 -12.01 24.67
CA THR A 462 -10.06 -11.82 24.52
C THR A 462 -10.56 -12.25 23.14
N GLU A 463 -9.83 -11.88 22.09
CA GLU A 463 -10.19 -12.15 20.69
C GLU A 463 -9.57 -13.48 20.19
N ARG A 464 -8.82 -14.21 21.05
CA ARG A 464 -8.10 -15.46 20.73
C ARG A 464 -7.21 -15.36 19.49
N LEU A 465 -6.45 -14.27 19.39
CA LEU A 465 -5.65 -13.94 18.22
C LEU A 465 -4.35 -14.75 18.16
N LEU A 466 -3.73 -14.82 16.96
CA LEU A 466 -2.41 -15.41 16.72
C LEU A 466 -2.23 -16.87 17.17
N GLY A 467 -3.32 -17.60 17.37
CA GLY A 467 -3.30 -18.98 17.87
C GLY A 467 -3.21 -19.09 19.38
N PHE A 468 -3.71 -18.10 20.13
CA PHE A 468 -3.80 -18.16 21.59
C PHE A 468 -4.53 -19.44 22.08
N ASP A 469 -3.88 -20.17 22.99
CA ASP A 469 -4.42 -21.38 23.62
C ASP A 469 -4.91 -22.40 22.57
N THR A 470 -4.00 -22.80 21.68
CA THR A 470 -4.24 -23.79 20.63
C THR A 470 -3.33 -25.02 20.73
N GLU A 471 -2.29 -24.95 21.56
CA GLU A 471 -1.37 -26.03 21.93
C GLU A 471 -1.56 -26.43 23.38
#